data_AF-A0A151RCY0-F1
#
_entry.id   AF-A0A151RCY0-F1
#
_cell.length_a   1.000
_cell.length_b   1.000
_cell.length_c   1.000
_cell.angle_alpha   90.00
_cell.angle_beta   90.00
_cell.angle_gamma   90.00
#
_symmetry.space_group_name_H-M   'P 1'
#
loop_
_entity.id
_entity.type
_entity.pdbx_description
1 polymer ?
#
loop_
_entity_poly.entity_id
_entity_poly.type
_entity_poly.pdbx_seq_one_letter_code
_entity_poly.pdbx_strand_id
1 'polypeptide(L)'
;MPLSMLQRIGDVEVRPTRMTLQLAVRFIKYPHGIVEDLLVKVDKFLFLVDFVFMDMEEDSEVPLILGRPFMKTAKVIIDVDDGKLKVRVQGDEVNFNIFEAMKHPNDKKDCFRVDVWMKCVWKMKENLH
;
A
#
# COMPACT_ATOMS: atom_id res chain seq x y z
N MET A 1 8.02 -2.90 -0.23
CA MET A 1 8.21 -1.44 -0.42
C MET A 1 9.70 -1.16 -0.42
N PRO A 2 10.21 -0.32 -1.33
CA PRO A 2 11.61 0.11 -1.36
C PRO A 2 12.03 0.84 -0.09
N LEU A 3 13.29 0.68 0.33
CA LEU A 3 13.84 1.35 1.51
C LEU A 3 13.85 2.88 1.40
N SER A 4 14.04 3.42 0.20
CA SER A 4 14.02 4.87 -0.04
C SER A 4 12.66 5.51 0.29
N MET A 5 11.56 4.76 0.22
CA MET A 5 10.24 5.25 0.63
C MET A 5 10.12 5.44 2.15
N LEU A 6 10.92 4.73 2.96
CA LEU A 6 10.90 4.85 4.42
C LEU A 6 11.19 6.30 4.86
N GLN A 7 12.16 6.94 4.21
CA GLN A 7 12.52 8.34 4.47
C GLN A 7 11.37 9.31 4.17
N ARG A 8 10.49 8.97 3.22
CA ARG A 8 9.34 9.80 2.82
C ARG A 8 8.16 9.67 3.79
N ILE A 9 8.05 8.54 4.47
CA ILE A 9 6.96 8.26 5.43
C ILE A 9 7.24 8.94 6.78
N GLY A 10 8.52 9.12 7.13
CA GLY A 10 8.96 9.81 8.34
C GLY A 10 9.44 8.85 9.44
N ASP A 11 9.32 9.25 10.70
CA ASP A 11 9.72 8.44 11.86
C ASP A 11 8.72 7.29 12.10
N VAL A 12 8.93 6.20 11.38
CA VAL A 12 8.25 4.92 11.58
C VAL A 12 9.18 3.92 12.25
N GLU A 13 8.64 3.16 13.19
CA GLU A 13 9.38 2.05 13.79
C GLU A 13 9.43 0.88 12.79
N VAL A 14 10.63 0.55 12.32
CA VAL A 14 10.86 -0.64 11.51
C VAL A 14 11.20 -1.80 12.43
N ARG A 15 10.33 -2.80 12.48
CA ARG A 15 10.54 -4.02 13.26
C ARG A 15 11.36 -5.03 12.45
N PRO A 16 12.50 -5.52 12.98
CA PRO A 16 13.25 -6.58 12.33
C PRO A 16 12.38 -7.83 12.14
N THR A 17 12.56 -8.53 11.01
CA THR A 17 11.83 -9.75 10.71
C THR A 17 12.76 -10.86 10.24
N ARG A 18 12.39 -12.12 10.52
CA ARG A 18 13.07 -13.32 9.98
C ARG A 18 12.41 -13.82 8.69
N MET A 19 11.43 -13.08 8.17
CA MET A 19 10.74 -13.41 6.93
C MET A 19 11.73 -13.50 5.77
N THR A 20 11.44 -14.39 4.82
CA THR A 20 12.13 -14.46 3.53
C THR A 20 11.09 -14.42 2.43
N LEU A 21 11.34 -13.65 1.37
CA LEU A 21 10.43 -13.51 0.24
C LEU A 21 11.04 -14.14 -1.00
N GLN A 22 10.34 -15.10 -1.58
CA GLN A 22 10.69 -15.67 -2.87
C GLN A 22 9.87 -14.97 -3.95
N LEU A 23 10.56 -14.30 -4.88
CA LEU A 23 9.95 -13.61 -6.01
C LEU A 23 9.64 -14.60 -7.14
N ALA A 24 8.78 -14.19 -8.08
CA ALA A 24 8.38 -15.03 -9.22
C ALA A 24 9.57 -15.51 -10.07
N VAL A 25 10.66 -14.76 -10.11
CA VAL A 25 11.92 -15.08 -10.82
C VAL A 25 12.85 -15.97 -9.96
N ARG A 26 12.31 -16.60 -8.91
CA ARG A 26 13.03 -17.47 -7.95
C ARG A 26 14.15 -16.79 -7.17
N PHE A 27 14.28 -15.46 -7.26
CA PHE A 27 15.15 -14.70 -6.38
C PHE A 27 14.58 -14.67 -4.96
N ILE A 28 15.47 -14.85 -3.99
CA ILE A 28 15.15 -14.73 -2.57
C ILE A 28 15.61 -13.35 -2.12
N LYS A 29 14.70 -12.60 -1.51
CA LYS A 29 14.98 -11.31 -0.87
C LYS A 29 14.75 -11.42 0.63
N TYR A 30 15.62 -10.76 1.37
CA TYR A 30 15.54 -10.63 2.81
C TYR A 30 15.02 -9.22 3.11
N PRO A 31 13.82 -9.09 3.70
CA PRO A 31 13.35 -7.79 4.11
C PRO A 31 14.22 -7.14 5.16
N HIS A 32 14.30 -5.83 5.09
CA HIS A 32 14.90 -5.01 6.14
C HIS A 32 14.04 -5.05 7.41
N GLY A 33 12.72 -5.03 7.25
CA GLY A 33 11.80 -5.11 8.37
C GLY A 33 10.36 -4.90 7.95
N ILE A 34 9.49 -4.81 8.95
CA ILE A 34 8.06 -4.57 8.81
C ILE A 34 7.73 -3.27 9.54
N VAL A 35 6.94 -2.42 8.91
CA VAL A 35 6.27 -1.32 9.60
C VAL A 35 4.80 -1.69 9.68
N GLU A 36 4.28 -1.73 10.91
CA GLU A 36 2.90 -2.11 11.18
C GLU A 36 1.99 -0.86 11.25
N ASP A 37 0.71 -1.06 11.00
CA ASP A 37 -0.34 -0.04 11.20
C ASP A 37 -0.14 1.28 10.43
N LEU A 38 0.39 1.23 9.20
CA LEU A 38 0.44 2.41 8.34
C LEU A 38 -0.93 2.72 7.73
N LEU A 39 -1.38 3.96 7.90
CA LEU A 39 -2.63 4.44 7.29
C LEU A 39 -2.45 4.65 5.80
N VAL A 40 -3.24 3.92 5.02
CA VAL A 40 -3.33 4.01 3.56
C VAL A 40 -4.72 4.50 3.18
N LYS A 41 -4.76 5.57 2.38
CA LYS A 41 -6.00 6.07 1.79
C LYS A 41 -6.23 5.43 0.42
N VAL A 42 -7.39 4.80 0.25
CA VAL A 42 -7.87 4.29 -1.05
C VAL A 42 -9.18 4.98 -1.36
N ASP A 43 -9.14 5.92 -2.31
CA ASP A 43 -10.23 6.86 -2.56
C ASP A 43 -10.70 7.51 -1.24
N LYS A 44 -11.94 7.30 -0.81
CA LYS A 44 -12.47 7.82 0.45
C LYS A 44 -12.18 6.97 1.69
N PHE A 45 -11.65 5.76 1.53
CA PHE A 45 -11.45 4.81 2.63
C PHE A 45 -10.04 4.89 3.21
N LEU A 46 -9.93 4.62 4.51
CA LEU A 46 -8.65 4.53 5.23
C LEU A 46 -8.49 3.12 5.78
N PHE A 47 -7.31 2.54 5.60
CA PHE A 47 -6.94 1.21 6.07
C PHE A 47 -5.63 1.25 6.83
N LEU A 48 -5.53 0.49 7.91
CA LEU A 48 -4.25 0.17 8.52
C LEU A 48 -3.63 -1.01 7.76
N VAL A 49 -2.38 -0.85 7.35
CA VAL A 49 -1.67 -1.81 6.51
C VAL A 49 -0.25 -1.98 7.01
N ASP A 50 0.15 -3.24 7.15
CA ASP A 50 1.53 -3.59 7.44
C ASP A 50 2.34 -3.67 6.14
N PHE A 51 3.49 -3.02 6.10
CA PHE A 51 4.36 -3.00 4.94
C PHE A 51 5.70 -3.66 5.23
N VAL A 52 6.11 -4.52 4.30
CA VAL A 52 7.44 -5.13 4.28
C VAL A 52 8.38 -4.22 3.50
N PHE A 53 9.42 -3.72 4.16
CA PHE A 53 10.46 -2.89 3.56
C PHE A 53 11.66 -3.73 3.14
N MET A 54 12.18 -3.49 1.94
CA MET A 54 13.26 -4.29 1.34
C MET A 54 14.23 -3.40 0.57
N ASP A 55 15.48 -3.85 0.47
CA ASP A 55 16.48 -3.25 -0.41
C ASP A 55 16.20 -3.61 -1.88
N MET A 56 15.52 -2.68 -2.55
CA MET A 56 15.12 -2.74 -3.95
C MET A 56 14.97 -1.31 -4.48
N GLU A 57 15.10 -1.15 -5.79
CA GLU A 57 14.89 0.12 -6.48
C GLU A 57 13.40 0.51 -6.47
N GLU A 58 13.13 1.82 -6.48
CA GLU A 58 11.78 2.33 -6.73
C GLU A 58 11.42 2.12 -8.20
N ASP A 59 10.32 1.44 -8.43
CA ASP A 59 9.72 1.27 -9.75
C ASP A 59 8.56 2.26 -9.88
N SER A 60 8.67 3.18 -10.83
CA SER A 60 7.61 4.18 -11.08
C SER A 60 6.36 3.57 -11.71
N GLU A 61 6.48 2.42 -12.38
CA GLU A 61 5.37 1.69 -13.00
C GLU A 61 4.65 0.82 -11.96
N VAL A 62 5.41 0.24 -11.01
CA VAL A 62 4.87 -0.60 -9.92
C VAL A 62 5.33 -0.11 -8.55
N PRO A 63 4.82 1.05 -8.07
CA PRO A 63 5.30 1.65 -6.82
C PRO A 63 4.92 0.84 -5.58
N LEU A 64 3.85 0.02 -5.64
CA LEU A 64 3.34 -0.71 -4.49
C LEU A 64 2.66 -2.03 -4.87
N ILE A 65 2.94 -3.09 -4.10
CA ILE A 65 2.24 -4.37 -4.19
C ILE A 65 1.40 -4.55 -2.94
N LEU A 66 0.08 -4.60 -3.11
CA LEU A 66 -0.86 -4.91 -2.04
C LEU A 66 -1.21 -6.39 -2.08
N GLY A 67 -0.89 -7.11 -1.01
CA GLY A 67 -1.10 -8.55 -0.94
C GLY A 67 -2.58 -8.93 -0.75
N ARG A 68 -2.85 -10.24 -0.89
CA ARG A 68 -4.17 -10.83 -0.58
C ARG A 68 -4.72 -10.50 0.82
N PRO A 69 -3.90 -10.41 1.89
CA PRO A 69 -4.41 -10.01 3.21
C PRO A 69 -5.07 -8.63 3.19
N PHE A 70 -4.41 -7.63 2.60
CA PHE A 70 -5.00 -6.30 2.42
C PHE A 70 -6.29 -6.35 1.60
N MET A 71 -6.24 -7.03 0.45
CA MET A 71 -7.40 -7.17 -0.43
C MET A 71 -8.60 -7.80 0.28
N LYS A 72 -8.35 -8.78 1.17
CA LYS A 72 -9.39 -9.40 2.00
C LYS A 72 -9.99 -8.38 2.98
N THR A 73 -9.17 -7.60 3.67
CA THR A 73 -9.63 -6.56 4.61
C THR A 73 -10.48 -5.51 3.92
N ALA A 74 -10.04 -5.03 2.74
CA ALA A 74 -10.73 -4.04 1.95
C ALA A 74 -11.88 -4.62 1.08
N LYS A 75 -12.18 -5.92 1.22
CA LYS A 75 -13.19 -6.66 0.46
C LYS A 75 -13.10 -6.40 -1.04
N VAL A 76 -11.88 -6.46 -1.57
CA VAL A 76 -11.60 -6.15 -2.97
C VAL A 76 -12.21 -7.21 -3.87
N ILE A 77 -12.91 -6.78 -4.92
CA ILE A 77 -13.39 -7.63 -6.01
C ILE A 77 -12.68 -7.17 -7.28
N ILE A 78 -12.00 -8.09 -7.96
CA ILE A 78 -11.34 -7.84 -9.23
C ILE A 78 -12.11 -8.60 -10.31
N ASP A 79 -12.82 -7.85 -11.15
CA ASP A 79 -13.39 -8.37 -12.38
C ASP A 79 -12.35 -8.21 -13.49
N VAL A 80 -11.76 -9.33 -13.89
CA VAL A 80 -10.67 -9.34 -14.87
C VAL A 80 -11.20 -9.15 -16.29
N ASP A 81 -12.39 -9.65 -16.59
CA ASP A 81 -12.98 -9.57 -17.92
C ASP A 81 -13.39 -8.13 -18.23
N ASP A 82 -14.10 -7.49 -17.29
CA ASP A 82 -14.52 -6.10 -17.40
C ASP A 82 -13.42 -5.08 -17.03
N GLY A 83 -12.27 -5.55 -16.50
CA GLY A 83 -11.19 -4.70 -16.03
C GLY A 83 -11.59 -3.75 -14.89
N LYS A 84 -12.43 -4.21 -13.95
CA LYS A 84 -12.93 -3.42 -12.83
C LYS A 84 -12.34 -3.89 -11.52
N LEU A 85 -11.89 -2.95 -10.70
CA LEU A 85 -11.51 -3.19 -9.31
C LEU A 85 -12.51 -2.48 -8.39
N LYS A 86 -13.10 -3.22 -7.46
CA LYS A 86 -14.06 -2.69 -6.50
C LYS A 86 -13.51 -2.82 -5.09
N VAL A 87 -13.67 -1.77 -4.29
CA VAL A 87 -13.31 -1.75 -2.86
C VAL A 87 -14.57 -1.49 -2.05
N ARG A 88 -14.84 -2.29 -1.02
CA ARG A 88 -16.09 -2.18 -0.24
C ARG A 88 -15.84 -2.07 1.26
N VAL A 89 -16.41 -1.03 1.87
CA VAL A 89 -16.34 -0.79 3.32
C VAL A 89 -17.73 -0.46 3.84
N GLN A 90 -18.23 -1.23 4.82
CA GLN A 90 -19.51 -0.97 5.50
C GLN A 90 -20.74 -0.76 4.59
N GLY A 91 -20.74 -1.33 3.38
CA GLY A 91 -21.84 -1.19 2.41
C GLY A 91 -21.57 -0.14 1.33
N ASP A 92 -20.64 0.77 1.57
CA ASP A 92 -20.13 1.69 0.56
C ASP A 92 -19.14 0.99 -0.37
N GLU A 93 -19.16 1.36 -1.65
CA GLU A 93 -18.29 0.80 -2.69
C GLU A 93 -17.67 1.90 -3.53
N VAL A 94 -16.41 1.68 -3.92
CA VAL A 94 -15.70 2.48 -4.94
C VAL A 94 -15.30 1.54 -6.07
N ASN A 95 -15.47 2.00 -7.31
CA ASN A 95 -15.17 1.26 -8.52
C ASN A 95 -14.04 1.97 -9.27
N PHE A 96 -13.04 1.21 -9.69
CA PHE A 96 -11.90 1.68 -10.48
C PHE A 96 -11.87 0.95 -11.81
N ASN A 97 -11.65 1.69 -12.90
CA ASN A 97 -11.35 1.11 -14.20
C ASN A 97 -9.83 0.88 -14.30
N ILE A 98 -9.42 -0.39 -14.35
CA ILE A 98 -8.00 -0.77 -14.36
C ILE A 98 -7.33 -0.31 -15.65
N PHE A 99 -8.03 -0.37 -16.79
CA PHE A 99 -7.47 0.06 -18.08
C PHE A 99 -7.26 1.57 -18.15
N GLU A 100 -8.07 2.36 -17.46
CA GLU A 100 -7.85 3.80 -17.33
C GLU A 100 -6.75 4.11 -16.32
N ALA A 101 -6.70 3.40 -15.19
CA ALA A 101 -5.68 3.58 -14.17
C ALA A 101 -4.25 3.28 -14.70
N MET A 102 -4.12 2.35 -15.65
CA MET A 102 -2.83 2.04 -16.30
C MET A 102 -2.46 3.02 -17.42
N LYS A 103 -3.37 3.91 -17.87
CA LYS A 103 -3.04 5.00 -18.80
C LYS A 103 -2.39 6.13 -18.00
N HIS A 104 -1.14 5.96 -17.61
CA HIS A 104 -0.37 7.01 -16.94
C HIS A 104 -0.39 8.30 -17.78
N PRO A 105 -0.72 9.47 -17.21
CA PRO A 105 -0.23 10.73 -17.75
C PRO A 105 1.28 10.74 -17.55
N ASN A 106 2.03 11.12 -18.58
CA ASN A 106 3.50 11.26 -18.55
C ASN A 106 3.99 12.40 -17.62
N ASP A 107 3.08 12.96 -16.81
CA ASP A 107 3.38 13.98 -15.83
C ASP A 107 3.83 13.31 -14.53
N LYS A 108 5.14 13.43 -14.27
CA LYS A 108 5.89 12.99 -13.09
C LYS A 108 5.35 13.51 -11.73
N LYS A 109 4.15 14.08 -11.68
CA LYS A 109 3.49 14.62 -10.48
C LYS A 109 2.37 13.73 -9.95
N ASP A 110 1.79 12.86 -10.78
CA ASP A 110 0.58 12.10 -10.46
C ASP A 110 0.79 10.57 -10.50
N CYS A 111 1.97 10.09 -10.13
CA CYS A 111 2.09 8.68 -9.72
C CYS A 111 1.16 8.49 -8.53
N PHE A 112 0.29 7.46 -8.55
CA PHE A 112 -0.66 7.13 -7.47
C PHE A 112 -0.01 7.33 -6.11
N ARG A 113 -0.25 8.50 -5.53
CA ARG A 113 0.50 8.99 -4.39
C ARG A 113 -0.13 8.30 -3.20
N VAL A 114 0.58 7.34 -2.63
CA VAL A 114 0.21 6.81 -1.31
C VAL A 114 0.49 7.93 -0.33
N ASP A 115 -0.51 8.75 -0.08
CA ASP A 115 -0.47 9.74 0.98
C ASP A 115 -0.62 9.00 2.31
N VAL A 116 0.50 8.62 2.90
CA VAL A 116 0.54 8.07 4.26
C VAL A 116 0.28 9.23 5.23
N TRP A 117 -0.91 9.26 5.81
CA TRP A 117 -1.32 10.30 6.76
C TRP A 117 -0.99 9.88 8.19
N MET A 118 0.16 10.28 8.71
CA MET A 118 0.61 9.87 10.05
C MET A 118 0.17 10.81 11.20
N LYS A 119 -0.43 11.98 10.92
CA LYS A 119 -0.82 12.96 11.96
C LYS A 119 -2.09 12.60 12.75
N CYS A 120 -3.01 11.79 12.20
CA CYS A 120 -4.30 11.52 12.84
C CYS A 120 -4.25 10.43 13.91
N VAL A 121 -3.31 9.48 13.83
CA VAL A 121 -3.19 8.37 14.81
C VAL A 121 -2.88 8.91 16.20
N TRP A 122 -1.98 9.89 16.31
CA TRP A 122 -1.68 10.57 17.58
C TRP A 122 -2.91 11.25 18.17
N LYS A 123 -3.69 11.95 17.34
CA LYS A 123 -4.89 12.67 17.79
C LYS A 123 -6.03 11.74 18.21
N MET A 124 -6.16 10.54 17.62
CA MET A 124 -7.13 9.54 18.10
C MET A 124 -6.66 8.84 19.38
N LYS A 125 -5.35 8.63 19.55
CA LYS A 125 -4.78 8.01 20.75
C LYS A 125 -4.81 8.95 21.97
N GLU A 126 -4.70 10.26 21.76
CA GLU A 126 -4.87 11.28 22.82
C GLU A 126 -6.34 11.48 23.24
N ASN A 127 -7.32 11.22 22.36
CA ASN A 127 -8.75 11.34 22.69
C ASN A 127 -9.34 10.08 23.35
N LEU A 128 -8.53 9.06 23.60
CA LEU A 128 -8.93 7.81 24.28
C LEU A 128 -8.43 7.73 25.73
N HIS A 129 -7.96 8.86 26.30
CA HIS A 129 -7.62 9.01 27.71
C HIS A 129 -8.36 10.18 28.35
#